data_AF-N2BD08-F1
#
_entry.id   AF-N2BD08-F1
#
_cell.length_a   1.000
_cell.length_b   1.000
_cell.length_c   1.000
_cell.angle_alpha   90.00
_cell.angle_beta   90.00
_cell.angle_gamma   90.00
#
_symmetry.space_group_name_H-M   'P 1'
#
loop_
_entity.id
_entity.type
_entity.pdbx_description
1 polymer ?
#
loop_
_entity_poly.entity_id
_entity_poly.type
_entity_poly.pdbx_seq_one_letter_code
_entity_poly.pdbx_strand_id
1 'polypeptide(L)'
;MLLYVGAYSHLANLPKVANSILAEILQSMVTGDNTIRLDSASRVEIMQNIGVTNAQISVALKQLCEQNIIQKVMLNKRTFKYVLNPYIFGSGSWAEIKQQRIGFDYILDNQTQESKLESSVVTYYEDGSVDEIKIDTSVFNNLK
;
A
#
# COMPACT_ATOMS: atom_id res chain seq x y z
N MET A 1 -4.76 -8.21 11.09
CA MET A 1 -4.81 -7.57 9.76
C MET A 1 -6.27 -7.46 9.35
N LEU A 2 -6.66 -6.33 8.78
CA LEU A 2 -8.03 -6.04 8.35
C LEU A 2 -8.07 -5.96 6.82
N LEU A 3 -9.11 -6.52 6.21
CA LEU A 3 -9.43 -6.35 4.79
C LEU A 3 -10.70 -5.50 4.71
N TYR A 4 -10.67 -4.42 3.94
CA TYR A 4 -11.87 -3.60 3.76
C TYR A 4 -12.83 -4.29 2.80
N VAL A 5 -14.06 -4.51 3.25
CA VAL A 5 -15.09 -5.21 2.46
C VAL A 5 -15.34 -4.51 1.12
N GLY A 6 -15.34 -3.18 1.10
CA GLY A 6 -15.45 -2.38 -0.12
C GLY A 6 -14.34 -2.60 -1.14
N ALA A 7 -13.14 -2.89 -0.65
CA ALA A 7 -11.98 -3.19 -1.48
C ALA A 7 -11.87 -4.66 -1.89
N TYR A 8 -12.81 -5.53 -1.49
CA TYR A 8 -12.79 -6.96 -1.81
C TYR A 8 -12.87 -7.22 -3.33
N SER A 9 -13.54 -6.33 -4.07
CA SER A 9 -13.64 -6.39 -5.53
C SER A 9 -12.26 -6.42 -6.22
N HIS A 10 -11.24 -5.78 -5.62
CA HIS A 10 -9.85 -5.82 -6.11
C HIS A 10 -9.22 -7.21 -5.98
N LEU A 11 -9.67 -8.03 -5.03
CA LEU A 11 -9.15 -9.38 -4.80
C LEU A 11 -9.93 -10.45 -5.58
N ALA A 12 -11.20 -10.18 -5.89
CA ALA A 12 -12.10 -11.16 -6.49
C ALA A 12 -11.65 -11.68 -7.88
N ASN A 13 -10.93 -10.86 -8.64
CA ASN A 13 -10.49 -11.19 -10.00
C ASN A 13 -9.06 -11.75 -10.08
N LEU A 14 -8.45 -12.10 -8.94
CA LEU A 14 -7.09 -12.63 -8.94
C LEU A 14 -7.02 -14.05 -9.52
N PRO A 15 -6.01 -14.33 -10.37
CA PRO A 15 -5.69 -15.70 -10.76
C PRO A 15 -5.46 -16.57 -9.53
N LYS A 16 -5.92 -17.83 -9.57
CA LYS A 16 -5.89 -18.76 -8.43
C LYS A 16 -4.51 -18.85 -7.75
N VAL A 17 -3.44 -18.89 -8.54
CA VAL A 17 -2.06 -18.95 -8.03
C VAL A 17 -1.65 -17.65 -7.33
N ALA A 18 -1.97 -16.49 -7.92
CA ALA A 18 -1.69 -15.19 -7.30
C ALA A 18 -2.48 -15.00 -6.00
N ASN A 19 -3.73 -15.43 -5.96
CA ASN A 19 -4.55 -15.41 -4.74
C ASN A 19 -3.97 -16.32 -3.66
N SER A 20 -3.53 -17.54 -4.02
CA SER A 20 -2.92 -18.47 -3.06
C SER A 20 -1.62 -17.93 -2.48
N ILE A 21 -0.78 -17.32 -3.32
CA ILE A 21 0.47 -16.67 -2.88
C ILE A 21 0.18 -15.44 -2.01
N LEU A 22 -0.81 -14.62 -2.38
CA LEU A 22 -1.23 -13.49 -1.57
C LEU A 22 -1.72 -13.94 -0.19
N ALA A 23 -2.54 -15.00 -0.13
CA ALA A 23 -3.02 -15.54 1.15
C ALA A 23 -1.87 -15.98 2.06
N GLU A 24 -0.88 -16.69 1.51
CA GLU A 24 0.31 -17.11 2.27
C GLU A 24 1.13 -15.89 2.75
N ILE A 25 1.33 -14.89 1.88
CA ILE A 25 1.99 -13.63 2.25
C ILE A 25 1.26 -12.96 3.41
N LEU A 26 -0.06 -12.84 3.32
CA LEU A 26 -0.87 -12.20 4.34
C LEU A 26 -0.84 -12.94 5.68
N GLN A 27 -0.71 -14.27 5.66
CA GLN A 27 -0.74 -15.08 6.87
C GLN A 27 0.53 -14.94 7.72
N SER A 28 1.71 -14.91 7.09
CA SER A 28 2.98 -15.09 7.80
C SER A 28 4.08 -14.10 7.43
N MET A 29 3.92 -13.34 6.34
CA MET A 29 4.99 -12.53 5.76
C MET A 29 4.76 -11.02 5.88
N VAL A 30 3.68 -10.58 6.52
CA VAL A 30 3.35 -9.16 6.69
C VAL A 30 3.67 -8.68 8.09
N THR A 31 4.40 -7.58 8.18
CA THR A 31 4.73 -6.91 9.44
C THR A 31 3.65 -5.89 9.83
N GLY A 32 3.69 -5.40 11.07
CA GLY A 32 2.69 -4.46 11.59
C GLY A 32 2.56 -3.14 10.82
N ASP A 33 3.58 -2.76 10.05
CA ASP A 33 3.65 -1.56 9.19
C ASP A 33 3.26 -1.85 7.73
N ASN A 34 2.51 -2.93 7.46
CA ASN A 34 2.09 -3.35 6.12
C ASN A 34 3.26 -3.72 5.18
N THR A 35 4.50 -3.82 5.66
CA THR A 35 5.65 -4.27 4.86
C THR A 35 5.61 -5.79 4.68
N ILE A 36 5.95 -6.27 3.49
CA ILE A 36 6.04 -7.70 3.17
C ILE A 36 7.51 -8.15 3.23
N ARG A 37 7.80 -9.14 4.08
CA ARG A 37 9.11 -9.78 4.24
C ARG A 37 9.28 -10.97 3.29
N LEU A 38 9.73 -10.67 2.07
CA LEU A 38 10.01 -11.65 1.01
C LEU A 38 11.52 -11.83 0.79
N ASP A 39 12.20 -12.45 1.75
CA ASP A 39 13.58 -12.89 1.57
C ASP A 39 13.65 -14.29 0.90
N SER A 40 14.87 -14.78 0.66
CA SER A 40 15.06 -16.09 0.03
C SER A 40 14.47 -17.24 0.84
N ALA A 41 14.50 -17.17 2.16
CA ALA A 41 13.95 -18.21 3.04
C ALA A 41 12.41 -18.18 2.98
N SER A 42 11.80 -16.99 3.11
CA SER A 42 10.35 -16.81 2.98
C SER A 42 9.82 -17.37 1.65
N ARG A 43 10.56 -17.19 0.55
CA ARG A 43 10.16 -17.71 -0.77
C ARG A 43 10.19 -19.23 -0.81
N VAL A 44 11.17 -19.86 -0.17
CA VAL A 44 11.23 -21.32 -0.07
C VAL A 44 10.07 -21.86 0.76
N GLU A 45 9.72 -21.19 1.87
CA GLU A 45 8.56 -21.55 2.69
C GLU A 45 7.25 -21.49 1.88
N ILE A 46 7.02 -20.41 1.12
CA ILE A 46 5.84 -20.31 0.24
C ILE A 46 5.83 -21.46 -0.79
N MET A 47 6.97 -21.75 -1.42
CA MET A 47 7.06 -22.84 -2.41
C MET A 47 6.67 -24.19 -1.80
N GLN A 48 7.09 -24.46 -0.56
CA GLN A 48 6.80 -25.70 0.16
C GLN A 48 5.34 -25.79 0.61
N ASN A 49 4.77 -24.70 1.12
CA ASN A 49 3.43 -24.69 1.71
C ASN A 49 2.33 -24.88 0.66
N ILE A 50 2.48 -24.27 -0.51
CA ILE A 50 1.43 -24.26 -1.55
C ILE A 50 1.86 -24.91 -2.87
N GLY A 51 3.05 -25.52 -2.92
CA GLY A 51 3.51 -26.32 -4.07
C GLY A 51 3.75 -25.51 -5.34
N VAL A 52 4.26 -24.28 -5.21
CA VAL A 52 4.55 -23.39 -6.35
C VAL A 52 6.05 -23.27 -6.60
N THR A 53 6.40 -22.81 -7.81
CA THR A 53 7.79 -22.51 -8.18
C THR A 53 8.15 -21.06 -7.88
N ASN A 54 9.45 -20.79 -7.74
CA ASN A 54 9.94 -19.42 -7.56
C ASN A 54 9.55 -18.48 -8.72
N ALA A 55 9.45 -19.01 -9.94
CA ALA A 55 9.00 -18.28 -11.12
C ALA A 55 7.53 -17.87 -11.00
N GLN A 56 6.65 -18.78 -10.54
CA GLN A 56 5.24 -18.47 -10.28
C GLN A 56 5.09 -17.40 -9.20
N ILE A 57 5.93 -17.41 -8.17
CA ILE A 57 5.98 -16.34 -7.16
C ILE A 57 6.31 -14.99 -7.79
N SER A 58 7.35 -14.91 -8.62
CA SER A 58 7.71 -13.66 -9.31
C SER A 58 6.60 -13.14 -10.22
N VAL A 59 5.92 -14.04 -10.95
CA VAL A 59 4.79 -13.67 -11.82
C VAL A 59 3.61 -13.16 -10.98
N ALA A 60 3.26 -13.86 -9.91
CA ALA A 60 2.20 -13.44 -9.01
C ALA A 60 2.49 -12.07 -8.39
N LEU A 61 3.71 -11.83 -7.90
CA LEU A 61 4.10 -10.53 -7.35
C LEU A 61 3.97 -9.40 -8.39
N LYS A 62 4.34 -9.67 -9.65
CA LYS A 62 4.15 -8.71 -10.75
C LYS A 62 2.67 -8.39 -10.95
N GLN A 63 1.81 -9.41 -10.97
CA GLN A 63 0.36 -9.25 -11.11
C GLN A 63 -0.26 -8.47 -9.94
N LEU A 64 0.14 -8.78 -8.71
CA LEU A 64 -0.31 -8.07 -7.52
C LEU A 64 0.11 -6.59 -7.53
N CYS A 65 1.29 -6.28 -8.08
CA CYS A 65 1.71 -4.90 -8.33
C CYS A 65 0.88 -4.22 -9.43
N GLU A 66 0.64 -4.89 -10.56
CA GLU A 66 -0.15 -4.35 -11.66
C GLU A 66 -1.59 -4.05 -11.24
N GLN A 67 -2.15 -4.82 -10.32
CA GLN A 67 -3.49 -4.63 -9.77
C GLN A 67 -3.53 -3.68 -8.55
N ASN A 68 -2.41 -3.02 -8.21
CA ASN A 68 -2.29 -2.14 -7.04
C ASN A 68 -2.65 -2.78 -5.70
N ILE A 69 -2.52 -4.10 -5.57
CA ILE A 69 -2.77 -4.83 -4.31
C ILE A 69 -1.57 -4.72 -3.39
N ILE A 70 -0.38 -4.78 -3.98
CA ILE A 70 0.90 -4.52 -3.31
C ILE A 70 1.69 -3.48 -4.10
N GLN A 71 2.52 -2.71 -3.42
CA GLN A 71 3.36 -1.69 -4.03
C GLN A 71 4.83 -2.02 -3.83
N LYS A 72 5.63 -1.74 -4.86
CA LYS A 72 7.09 -1.87 -4.81
C LYS A 72 7.71 -0.53 -4.43
N VAL A 73 8.24 -0.43 -3.22
CA VAL A 73 8.87 0.78 -2.69
C VAL A 73 10.39 0.63 -2.79
N MET A 74 11.04 1.51 -3.56
CA MET A 74 12.50 1.51 -3.69
C MET A 74 13.13 2.10 -2.43
N LEU A 75 14.04 1.36 -1.80
CA LEU A 75 14.85 1.83 -0.67
C LEU A 75 16.14 2.51 -1.16
N ASN A 76 16.67 2.04 -2.28
CA ASN A 76 17.80 2.64 -3.00
C ASN A 76 17.76 2.20 -4.47
N LYS A 77 18.78 2.55 -5.28
CA LYS A 77 18.82 2.24 -6.72
C LYS A 77 18.74 0.73 -7.06
N ARG A 78 19.03 -0.17 -6.12
CA ARG A 78 19.10 -1.63 -6.35
C ARG A 78 18.20 -2.44 -5.41
N THR A 79 17.70 -1.82 -4.34
CA THR A 79 17.00 -2.49 -3.25
C THR A 79 15.61 -1.91 -3.14
N PHE A 80 14.64 -2.78 -2.92
CA PHE A 80 13.25 -2.43 -2.78
C PHE A 80 12.60 -3.34 -1.74
N LYS A 81 11.46 -2.90 -1.22
CA LYS A 81 10.55 -3.70 -0.42
C LYS A 81 9.17 -3.71 -1.06
N TYR A 82 8.39 -4.73 -0.75
CA TYR A 82 6.96 -4.74 -1.07
C TYR A 82 6.17 -4.27 0.15
N VAL A 83 5.11 -3.51 -0.09
CA VAL A 83 4.21 -3.01 0.94
C VAL A 83 2.77 -3.29 0.49
N LEU A 84 1.90 -3.70 1.41
CA LEU A 84 0.47 -3.84 1.13
C LEU A 84 -0.14 -2.47 0.84
N ASN A 85 -1.13 -2.43 -0.04
CA ASN A 85 -1.89 -1.21 -0.26
C ASN A 85 -2.75 -0.87 0.99
N PRO A 86 -2.52 0.28 1.66
CA PRO A 86 -3.26 0.67 2.88
C PRO A 86 -4.75 0.98 2.66
N TYR A 87 -5.16 1.15 1.41
CA TYR A 87 -6.56 1.32 1.02
C TYR A 87 -7.30 -0.03 0.88
N ILE A 88 -6.56 -1.14 0.70
CA ILE A 88 -7.10 -2.50 0.62
C ILE A 88 -6.93 -3.23 1.95
N PHE A 89 -5.76 -3.08 2.59
CA PHE A 89 -5.40 -3.76 3.83
C PHE A 89 -5.09 -2.75 4.95
N GLY A 90 -5.63 -2.99 6.13
CA GLY A 90 -5.29 -2.24 7.34
C GLY A 90 -4.44 -3.09 8.29
N SER A 91 -3.29 -2.58 8.70
CA SER A 91 -2.50 -3.14 9.81
C SER A 91 -2.33 -2.09 10.91
N GLY A 92 -2.40 -2.53 12.17
CA GLY A 92 -2.29 -1.64 13.33
C GLY A 92 -3.62 -1.13 13.89
N SER A 93 -3.50 -0.21 14.84
CA SER A 93 -4.59 0.55 15.44
C SER A 93 -5.25 1.48 14.42
N TRP A 94 -6.50 1.91 14.69
CA TRP A 94 -7.22 2.86 13.84
C TRP A 94 -6.46 4.17 13.60
N ALA A 95 -5.61 4.60 14.55
CA ALA A 95 -4.77 5.79 14.40
C ALA A 95 -3.65 5.56 13.37
N GLU A 96 -2.99 4.41 13.40
CA GLU A 96 -1.93 4.04 12.46
C GLU A 96 -2.49 3.84 11.05
N ILE A 97 -3.68 3.24 10.94
CA ILE A 97 -4.41 3.08 9.67
C ILE A 97 -4.74 4.44 9.07
N LYS A 98 -5.21 5.41 9.87
CA LYS A 98 -5.50 6.78 9.39
C LYS A 98 -4.23 7.47 8.90
N GLN A 99 -3.12 7.36 9.62
CA GLN A 99 -1.84 7.96 9.22
C GLN A 99 -1.31 7.40 7.89
N GLN A 100 -1.45 6.10 7.65
CA GLN A 100 -1.03 5.47 6.39
C GLN A 100 -1.83 5.94 5.16
N ARG A 101 -2.99 6.57 5.37
CA ARG A 101 -3.89 7.07 4.32
C ARG A 101 -3.77 8.57 4.08
N ILE A 102 -2.90 9.27 4.82
CA ILE A 102 -2.67 10.70 4.61
C ILE A 102 -1.82 10.87 3.35
N GLY A 103 -2.45 11.35 2.29
CA GLY A 103 -1.76 11.85 1.09
C GLY A 103 -1.32 13.31 1.29
N PHE A 104 -0.21 13.68 0.67
CA PHE A 104 0.19 15.09 0.53
C PHE A 104 0.19 15.41 -0.96
N ASP A 105 -0.75 16.24 -1.39
CA ASP A 105 -0.80 16.72 -2.77
C ASP A 105 0.05 17.99 -2.91
N TYR A 106 1.12 17.90 -3.69
CA TYR A 106 1.94 19.06 -4.04
C TYR A 106 1.44 19.66 -5.34
N ILE A 107 0.70 20.77 -5.26
CA ILE A 107 0.29 21.54 -6.42
C ILE A 107 1.41 22.56 -6.75
N LEU A 108 2.11 22.32 -7.86
CA LEU A 108 3.10 23.25 -8.40
C LEU A 108 2.44 24.10 -9.48
N ASP A 109 2.19 25.38 -9.18
CA ASP A 109 1.80 26.36 -10.19
C ASP A 109 3.06 26.89 -10.90
N ASN A 110 3.28 26.42 -12.12
CA ASN A 110 4.42 26.81 -12.94
C ASN A 110 4.29 28.20 -13.59
N GLN A 111 3.20 28.93 -13.37
CA GLN A 111 3.03 30.28 -13.92
C GLN A 111 3.58 31.39 -13.02
N THR A 112 3.62 31.19 -11.71
CA THR A 112 4.02 32.23 -10.73
C THR A 112 5.35 31.97 -10.02
N GLN A 113 5.98 30.80 -10.22
CA GLN A 113 7.16 30.35 -9.45
C GLN A 113 6.95 30.38 -7.92
N GLU A 114 5.71 30.30 -7.45
CA GLU A 114 5.38 30.23 -6.03
C GLU A 114 4.99 28.80 -5.66
N SER A 115 5.77 28.17 -4.77
CA SER A 115 5.47 26.86 -4.21
C SER A 115 4.52 27.03 -3.02
N LYS A 116 3.26 26.62 -3.17
CA LYS A 116 2.29 26.58 -2.06
C LYS A 116 2.16 25.14 -1.55
N LEU A 117 2.55 24.93 -0.30
CA LEU A 117 2.30 23.65 0.38
C LEU A 117 0.87 23.65 0.91
N GLU A 118 -0.04 23.02 0.18
CA GLU A 118 -1.38 22.72 0.66
C GLU A 118 -1.39 21.28 1.16
N SER A 119 -1.69 21.08 2.45
CA SER A 119 -1.85 19.75 3.02
C SER A 119 -3.33 19.50 3.24
N SER A 120 -3.90 18.53 2.55
CA SER A 120 -5.29 18.12 2.73
C SER A 120 -5.37 16.63 3.00
N VAL A 121 -6.29 16.24 3.87
CA VAL A 121 -6.68 14.84 4.04
C VAL A 121 -7.89 14.63 3.17
N VAL A 122 -7.71 13.88 2.08
CA VAL A 122 -8.79 13.55 1.16
C VAL A 122 -9.28 12.14 1.45
N THR A 123 -10.57 12.03 1.80
CA THR A 123 -11.26 10.74 1.97
C THR A 123 -12.19 10.53 0.78
N TYR A 124 -11.91 9.49 0.00
CA TYR A 124 -12.78 9.07 -1.11
C TYR A 124 -13.75 8.00 -0.63
N TYR A 125 -15.04 8.21 -0.87
CA TYR A 125 -16.10 7.25 -0.58
C TYR A 125 -16.56 6.51 -1.85
N GLU A 126 -17.16 5.33 -1.70
CA GLU A 126 -17.60 4.48 -2.82
C GLU A 126 -18.71 5.10 -3.67
N ASP A 127 -19.46 6.05 -3.12
CA ASP A 127 -20.50 6.81 -3.83
C ASP A 127 -19.93 7.98 -4.66
N GLY A 128 -18.59 8.11 -4.70
CA GLY A 128 -17.91 9.21 -5.38
C GLY A 128 -17.93 10.52 -4.59
N SER A 129 -18.46 10.52 -3.37
CA SER A 129 -18.30 11.67 -2.48
C SER A 129 -16.85 11.77 -2.01
N VAL A 130 -16.41 13.01 -1.79
CA VAL A 130 -15.06 13.34 -1.36
C VAL A 130 -15.19 14.23 -0.14
N ASP A 131 -14.56 13.84 0.97
CA ASP A 131 -14.41 14.70 2.15
C ASP A 131 -12.95 15.17 2.20
N GLU A 132 -12.76 16.48 2.09
CA GLU A 132 -11.46 17.13 2.09
C GLU A 132 -11.32 17.97 3.35
N ILE A 133 -10.44 17.54 4.25
CA ILE A 133 -10.07 18.32 5.43
C ILE A 133 -8.75 19.02 5.12
N LYS A 134 -8.81 20.35 4.92
CA LYS A 134 -7.62 21.17 4.76
C LYS A 134 -6.92 21.31 6.11
N ILE A 135 -5.66 20.88 6.16
CA ILE A 135 -4.80 21.09 7.33
C ILE A 135 -4.23 22.50 7.21
N ASP A 136 -4.54 23.35 8.18
CA ASP A 136 -3.94 24.68 8.28
C ASP A 136 -2.44 24.56 8.54
N THR A 137 -1.64 24.89 7.53
CA THR A 137 -0.19 24.81 7.57
C THR A 137 0.45 25.97 8.34
N SER A 138 -0.31 26.95 8.82
CA SER A 138 0.18 28.05 9.66
C SER A 138 0.78 27.58 11.00
N VAL A 139 0.39 26.39 11.47
CA VAL A 139 0.89 25.78 12.71
C VAL A 139 2.38 25.41 12.60
N PHE A 140 2.87 25.09 11.40
CA PHE A 140 4.29 24.73 11.18
C PHE A 140 5.21 25.96 11.10
N ASN A 141 4.67 27.17 10.91
CA ASN A 141 5.47 28.40 10.85
C ASN A 141 5.90 28.94 12.23
N ASN A 142 5.37 28.39 13.33
CA ASN A 142 5.68 28.82 14.70
C ASN A 142 6.75 27.96 15.40
N LEU A 143 7.31 26.96 14.72
CA LEU A 143 8.49 26.20 15.18
C LEU A 143 9.75 26.82 14.58
N LYS A 144 10.15 27.99 15.10
CA LYS A 144 11.49 28.57 14.89
C LYS A 144 12.28 28.53 16.19
#